data_AF-Q9NFH9-F1
#
_entry.id   AF-Q9NFH9-F1
#
_cell.length_a   1.000
_cell.length_b   1.000
_cell.length_c   1.000
_cell.angle_alpha   90.00
_cell.angle_beta   90.00
_cell.angle_gamma   90.00
#
_symmetry.space_group_name_H-M   'P 1'
#
loop_
_entity.id
_entity.type
_entity.pdbx_description
1 polymer ?
#
loop_
_entity_poly.entity_id
_entity_poly.type
_entity_poly.pdbx_seq_one_letter_code
_entity_poly.pdbx_strand_id
1 'polypeptide(L)'
;MPSTAEKQRRILPFFQFTSLSTKDKFGILVQRDPRLAGLGVLGRGVLFSCFHEEHLKEATQLYEVLIECESFEEFLDLCHQAREYVNEGLYVYAVSVAILHRQDCRGVSLPPVQEVFPDKFVPSETLFKAFKEVRLHPDDEEIIVDIEKTGNVKDPEYNLAYYREDIGVNAHHWHWHLVYPATWRPEVVHRIKDRKGELFFYMHQQMCARYDSERLSNGMAPMVPFHNFHEPMEGYSSHLSSGINGMPYAFRPHGRILKDMREVSVQDLERSRERLLDAINLGYVVDPNGLETPLDELHGIDILGAIVESSNDSVNKSYYGSLHNWGHVIMSAVDDPDGRYQLNPGVMSDTATSLRDPIFYRWHRFIDDMFQEYKKSLTPYSSQLQFKGVIVKSVCVRAKTADVVETTFANALLDISHAFNFGRTGPVKVRYNHLTHEPFTYKIVVDNAGTKTRKATVRIFLGPEHDNLGNEFDIGRLRRLMIELDKFTTVLEPGENVIERDSIDSSVTIREQYTYRQLQDGRSNREQTEYCSCGWPNDLLVPKGNEHGMKFRLFVMLTDAVQGQVGDHGATGLCTDAVSYCGAKDQLYPDRYPMGFPFDRDIKADSIPEWLHPNMHFSEVTITHHQ
;
A
#
# COMPACT_ATOMS: atom_id res chain seq x y z
N MET A 1 -22.64 -24.28 10.40
CA MET A 1 -21.81 -23.39 9.55
C MET A 1 -20.55 -24.14 9.17
N PRO A 2 -20.05 -24.02 7.93
CA PRO A 2 -18.82 -24.66 7.51
C PRO A 2 -17.63 -24.17 8.36
N SER A 3 -16.63 -25.04 8.56
CA SER A 3 -15.39 -24.67 9.25
C SER A 3 -14.59 -23.63 8.44
N THR A 4 -13.69 -22.87 9.07
CA THR A 4 -12.83 -21.90 8.34
C THR A 4 -12.03 -22.60 7.24
N ALA A 5 -11.49 -23.79 7.51
CA ALA A 5 -10.78 -24.60 6.51
C ALA A 5 -11.67 -25.00 5.31
N GLU A 6 -12.93 -25.35 5.58
CA GLU A 6 -13.89 -25.68 4.53
C GLU A 6 -14.28 -24.43 3.72
N LYS A 7 -14.50 -23.29 4.38
CA LYS A 7 -14.75 -22.00 3.72
C LYS A 7 -13.58 -21.59 2.84
N GLN A 8 -12.35 -21.71 3.33
CA GLN A 8 -11.13 -21.45 2.56
C GLN A 8 -11.08 -22.29 1.28
N ARG A 9 -11.29 -23.62 1.40
CA ARG A 9 -11.29 -24.54 0.24
C ARG A 9 -12.38 -24.22 -0.78
N ARG A 10 -13.53 -23.72 -0.34
CA ARG A 10 -14.64 -23.33 -1.22
C ARG A 10 -14.45 -21.96 -1.85
N ILE A 11 -13.70 -21.06 -1.22
CA ILE A 11 -13.40 -19.72 -1.72
C ILE A 11 -12.28 -19.73 -2.76
N LEU A 12 -11.20 -20.48 -2.53
CA LEU A 12 -10.02 -20.49 -3.40
C LEU A 12 -10.36 -20.69 -4.90
N PRO A 13 -11.25 -21.63 -5.30
CA PRO A 13 -11.64 -21.80 -6.70
C PRO A 13 -12.21 -20.56 -7.37
N PHE A 14 -12.76 -19.57 -6.66
CA PHE A 14 -13.25 -18.34 -7.28
C PHE A 14 -12.11 -17.47 -7.85
N PHE A 15 -10.89 -17.63 -7.35
CA PHE A 15 -9.71 -16.84 -7.74
C PHE A 15 -8.77 -17.57 -8.69
N GLN A 16 -9.04 -18.82 -9.02
CA GLN A 16 -8.24 -19.57 -9.99
C GLN A 16 -8.85 -19.44 -11.40
N PHE A 17 -8.01 -19.32 -12.43
CA PHE A 17 -8.41 -19.17 -13.84
C PHE A 17 -9.48 -18.09 -14.03
N THR A 18 -9.27 -16.90 -13.46
CA THR A 18 -10.26 -15.80 -13.41
C THR A 18 -10.76 -15.35 -14.79
N SER A 19 -9.95 -15.53 -15.82
CA SER A 19 -10.32 -15.32 -17.23
C SER A 19 -11.44 -16.26 -17.73
N LEU A 20 -11.66 -17.41 -17.10
CA LEU A 20 -12.74 -18.33 -17.44
C LEU A 20 -14.06 -17.90 -16.79
N SER A 21 -15.13 -18.01 -17.58
CA SER A 21 -16.51 -17.85 -17.11
C SER A 21 -16.89 -18.93 -16.10
N THR A 22 -18.01 -18.74 -15.40
CA THR A 22 -18.50 -19.74 -14.45
C THR A 22 -18.88 -21.02 -15.18
N LYS A 23 -19.53 -20.90 -16.33
CA LYS A 23 -19.88 -22.03 -17.18
C LYS A 23 -18.65 -22.81 -17.62
N ASP A 24 -17.60 -22.13 -18.07
CA ASP A 24 -16.40 -22.81 -18.59
C ASP A 24 -15.56 -23.44 -17.48
N LYS A 25 -15.51 -22.80 -16.30
CA LYS A 25 -14.73 -23.33 -15.18
C LYS A 25 -15.46 -24.41 -14.39
N PHE A 26 -16.72 -24.16 -14.04
CA PHE A 26 -17.47 -25.00 -13.09
C PHE A 26 -18.52 -25.87 -13.78
N GLY A 27 -18.82 -25.65 -15.06
CA GLY A 27 -19.89 -26.37 -15.76
C GLY A 27 -21.30 -26.00 -15.28
N ILE A 28 -21.46 -24.86 -14.58
CA ILE A 28 -22.71 -24.44 -13.97
C ILE A 28 -23.39 -23.41 -14.88
N LEU A 29 -24.69 -23.62 -15.15
CA LEU A 29 -25.55 -22.61 -15.75
C LEU A 29 -26.07 -21.69 -14.65
N VAL A 30 -25.89 -20.38 -14.82
CA VAL A 30 -26.26 -19.39 -13.81
C VAL A 30 -27.62 -18.76 -14.15
N GLN A 31 -28.48 -18.64 -13.15
CA GLN A 31 -29.71 -17.85 -13.24
C GLN A 31 -29.46 -16.52 -12.53
N ARG A 32 -29.60 -15.40 -13.23
CA ARG A 32 -29.28 -14.08 -12.68
C ARG A 32 -30.26 -13.69 -11.57
N ASP A 33 -29.77 -13.58 -10.35
CA ASP A 33 -30.47 -13.00 -9.21
C ASP A 33 -30.81 -11.53 -9.50
N PRO A 34 -32.04 -11.07 -9.19
CA PRO A 34 -32.43 -9.67 -9.39
C PRO A 34 -31.51 -8.64 -8.72
N ARG A 35 -30.84 -8.99 -7.62
CA ARG A 35 -29.89 -8.11 -6.92
C ARG A 35 -28.64 -7.80 -7.74
N LEU A 36 -28.28 -8.67 -8.67
CA LEU A 36 -27.15 -8.48 -9.57
C LEU A 36 -27.54 -7.73 -10.86
N ALA A 37 -28.78 -7.21 -10.95
CA ALA A 37 -29.23 -6.41 -12.07
C ALA A 37 -28.44 -5.09 -12.18
N GLY A 38 -28.06 -4.71 -13.40
CA GLY A 38 -27.27 -3.51 -13.65
C GLY A 38 -25.75 -3.72 -13.61
N LEU A 39 -25.28 -4.91 -13.18
CA LEU A 39 -23.88 -5.31 -13.30
C LEU A 39 -23.58 -5.86 -14.71
N GLY A 40 -22.31 -5.90 -15.08
CA GLY A 40 -21.80 -6.31 -16.39
C GLY A 40 -21.69 -5.16 -17.41
N VAL A 41 -21.64 -3.91 -16.96
CA VAL A 41 -21.62 -2.72 -17.82
C VAL A 41 -20.25 -2.54 -18.46
N LEU A 42 -19.18 -2.67 -17.67
CA LEU A 42 -17.80 -2.64 -18.17
C LEU A 42 -17.54 -3.76 -19.19
N GLY A 43 -18.21 -4.90 -19.01
CA GLY A 43 -18.02 -6.10 -19.82
C GLY A 43 -16.72 -6.84 -19.52
N ARG A 44 -16.70 -8.12 -19.86
CA ARG A 44 -15.49 -8.97 -19.80
C ARG A 44 -14.50 -8.56 -20.87
N GLY A 45 -13.21 -8.81 -20.63
CA GLY A 45 -12.18 -8.52 -21.63
C GLY A 45 -11.61 -7.08 -21.58
N VAL A 46 -12.16 -6.20 -20.75
CA VAL A 46 -11.68 -4.82 -20.57
C VAL A 46 -10.80 -4.75 -19.32
N LEU A 47 -9.80 -3.87 -19.29
CA LEU A 47 -9.04 -3.64 -18.05
C LEU A 47 -9.88 -2.85 -17.04
N PHE A 48 -9.95 -3.37 -15.82
CA PHE A 48 -10.58 -2.67 -14.69
C PHE A 48 -9.62 -1.63 -14.11
N SER A 49 -10.01 -0.35 -14.12
CA SER A 49 -9.32 0.69 -13.38
C SER A 49 -9.82 0.80 -11.93
N CYS A 50 -8.87 0.84 -10.99
CA CYS A 50 -9.14 1.07 -9.56
C CYS A 50 -9.39 2.54 -9.21
N PHE A 51 -9.39 3.44 -10.20
CA PHE A 51 -9.49 4.89 -10.00
C PHE A 51 -10.64 5.52 -10.81
N HIS A 52 -11.04 4.88 -11.91
CA HIS A 52 -12.11 5.37 -12.77
C HIS A 52 -13.48 5.27 -12.07
N GLU A 53 -14.23 6.37 -12.06
CA GLU A 53 -15.48 6.49 -11.29
C GLU A 53 -16.54 5.45 -11.67
N GLU A 54 -16.84 5.27 -12.96
CA GLU A 54 -17.84 4.28 -13.39
C GLU A 54 -17.42 2.83 -13.11
N HIS A 55 -16.12 2.51 -13.20
CA HIS A 55 -15.61 1.16 -12.87
C HIS A 55 -15.79 0.88 -11.37
N LEU A 56 -15.40 1.85 -10.53
CA LEU A 56 -15.55 1.74 -9.08
C LEU A 56 -17.02 1.68 -8.66
N LYS A 57 -17.91 2.39 -9.34
CA LYS A 57 -19.35 2.34 -9.09
C LYS A 57 -19.93 0.94 -9.33
N GLU A 58 -19.57 0.30 -10.44
CA GLU A 58 -19.97 -1.09 -10.72
C GLU A 58 -19.36 -2.06 -9.71
N ALA A 59 -18.08 -1.88 -9.34
CA ALA A 59 -17.42 -2.67 -8.29
C ALA A 59 -18.13 -2.56 -6.94
N THR A 60 -18.58 -1.34 -6.60
CA THR A 60 -19.31 -1.00 -5.38
C THR A 60 -20.64 -1.72 -5.30
N GLN A 61 -21.42 -1.62 -6.37
CA GLN A 61 -22.69 -2.33 -6.44
C GLN A 61 -22.52 -3.84 -6.22
N LEU A 62 -21.48 -4.46 -6.81
CA LEU A 62 -21.23 -5.88 -6.62
C LEU A 62 -20.81 -6.21 -5.17
N TYR A 63 -19.84 -5.51 -4.59
CA TYR A 63 -19.37 -5.88 -3.25
C TYR A 63 -20.43 -5.61 -2.17
N GLU A 64 -21.29 -4.61 -2.32
CA GLU A 64 -22.36 -4.33 -1.36
C GLU A 64 -23.38 -5.47 -1.33
N VAL A 65 -23.85 -5.90 -2.51
CA VAL A 65 -24.73 -7.06 -2.62
C VAL A 65 -24.09 -8.30 -1.99
N LEU A 66 -22.80 -8.53 -2.23
CA LEU A 66 -22.07 -9.66 -1.66
C LEU A 66 -21.88 -9.54 -0.14
N ILE A 67 -21.70 -8.34 0.41
CA ILE A 67 -21.57 -8.12 1.86
C ILE A 67 -22.92 -8.33 2.57
N GLU A 68 -24.02 -7.93 1.94
CA GLU A 68 -25.38 -8.04 2.49
C GLU A 68 -25.98 -9.46 2.47
N CYS A 69 -25.37 -10.44 1.75
CA CYS A 69 -25.90 -11.81 1.75
C CYS A 69 -26.04 -12.37 3.17
N GLU A 70 -27.19 -12.97 3.48
CA GLU A 70 -27.54 -13.46 4.81
C GLU A 70 -26.69 -14.66 5.23
N SER A 71 -26.26 -15.46 4.25
CA SER A 71 -25.51 -16.69 4.48
C SER A 71 -24.31 -16.84 3.57
N PHE A 72 -23.34 -17.64 4.02
CA PHE A 72 -22.17 -18.01 3.24
C PHE A 72 -22.54 -18.74 1.94
N GLU A 73 -23.58 -19.58 1.96
CA GLU A 73 -24.04 -20.31 0.76
C GLU A 73 -24.58 -19.37 -0.30
N GLU A 74 -25.39 -18.40 0.11
CA GLU A 74 -25.92 -17.36 -0.78
C GLU A 74 -24.79 -16.50 -1.35
N PHE A 75 -23.81 -16.12 -0.53
CA PHE A 75 -22.62 -15.42 -0.99
C PHE A 75 -21.87 -16.19 -2.09
N LEU A 76 -21.66 -17.49 -1.92
CA LEU A 76 -20.98 -18.31 -2.93
C LEU A 76 -21.82 -18.46 -4.20
N ASP A 77 -23.14 -18.59 -4.09
CA ASP A 77 -24.04 -18.67 -5.23
C ASP A 77 -24.00 -17.37 -6.06
N LEU A 78 -24.12 -16.20 -5.42
CA LEU A 78 -24.01 -14.93 -6.11
C LEU A 78 -22.62 -14.71 -6.72
N CYS A 79 -21.54 -15.17 -6.06
CA CYS A 79 -20.20 -15.18 -6.65
C CYS A 79 -20.15 -16.01 -7.95
N HIS A 80 -20.73 -17.21 -7.96
CA HIS A 80 -20.83 -18.02 -9.18
C HIS A 80 -21.62 -17.29 -10.28
N GLN A 81 -22.74 -16.66 -9.94
CA GLN A 81 -23.57 -15.95 -10.92
C GLN A 81 -22.85 -14.72 -11.50
N ALA A 82 -22.29 -13.86 -10.65
CA ALA A 82 -21.62 -12.63 -11.05
C ALA A 82 -20.38 -12.90 -11.90
N ARG A 83 -19.59 -13.92 -11.54
CA ARG A 83 -18.39 -14.33 -12.29
C ARG A 83 -18.66 -14.63 -13.76
N GLU A 84 -19.87 -15.04 -14.14
CA GLU A 84 -20.18 -15.39 -15.53
C GLU A 84 -20.03 -14.19 -16.47
N TYR A 85 -20.47 -13.00 -16.07
CA TYR A 85 -20.63 -11.86 -16.97
C TYR A 85 -19.99 -10.56 -16.50
N VAL A 86 -19.64 -10.44 -15.22
CA VAL A 86 -18.93 -9.27 -14.70
C VAL A 86 -17.46 -9.33 -15.12
N ASN A 87 -16.86 -8.15 -15.33
CA ASN A 87 -15.45 -8.00 -15.63
C ASN A 87 -14.55 -8.75 -14.63
N GLU A 88 -13.49 -9.40 -15.11
CA GLU A 88 -12.63 -10.28 -14.31
C GLU A 88 -11.88 -9.56 -13.19
N GLY A 89 -11.32 -8.39 -13.48
CA GLY A 89 -10.59 -7.57 -12.50
C GLY A 89 -11.55 -6.99 -11.45
N LEU A 90 -12.69 -6.49 -11.90
CA LEU A 90 -13.77 -5.98 -11.04
C LEU A 90 -14.30 -7.08 -10.12
N TYR A 91 -14.55 -8.27 -10.65
CA TYR A 91 -15.01 -9.43 -9.89
C TYR A 91 -14.02 -9.77 -8.76
N VAL A 92 -12.72 -9.90 -9.07
CA VAL A 92 -11.70 -10.19 -8.06
C VAL A 92 -11.62 -9.08 -7.02
N TYR A 93 -11.69 -7.82 -7.43
CA TYR A 93 -11.75 -6.68 -6.49
C TYR A 93 -12.94 -6.81 -5.54
N ALA A 94 -14.17 -6.90 -6.08
CA ALA A 94 -15.40 -6.89 -5.30
C ALA A 94 -15.52 -8.11 -4.36
N VAL A 95 -15.16 -9.31 -4.84
CA VAL A 95 -15.17 -10.52 -4.02
C VAL A 95 -14.11 -10.45 -2.92
N SER A 96 -12.94 -9.87 -3.19
CA SER A 96 -11.91 -9.66 -2.17
C SER A 96 -12.39 -8.71 -1.08
N VAL A 97 -13.01 -7.58 -1.45
CA VAL A 97 -13.63 -6.65 -0.49
C VAL A 97 -14.70 -7.37 0.33
N ALA A 98 -15.58 -8.16 -0.30
CA ALA A 98 -16.61 -8.90 0.42
C ALA A 98 -16.02 -9.89 1.44
N ILE A 99 -15.02 -10.69 1.05
CA ILE A 99 -14.37 -11.66 1.97
C ILE A 99 -13.72 -10.96 3.16
N LEU A 100 -13.05 -9.83 2.93
CA LEU A 100 -12.39 -9.08 4.02
C LEU A 100 -13.40 -8.54 5.04
N HIS A 101 -14.61 -8.18 4.63
CA HIS A 101 -15.58 -7.47 5.48
C HIS A 101 -16.75 -8.32 5.99
N ARG A 102 -17.08 -9.44 5.34
CA ARG A 102 -18.15 -10.34 5.81
C ARG A 102 -17.79 -11.02 7.13
N GLN A 103 -18.74 -11.08 8.06
CA GLN A 103 -18.55 -11.72 9.37
C GLN A 103 -18.33 -13.23 9.27
N ASP A 104 -19.02 -13.89 8.35
CA ASP A 104 -18.90 -15.33 8.13
C ASP A 104 -17.63 -15.72 7.38
N CYS A 105 -16.88 -14.77 6.81
CA CYS A 105 -15.56 -14.98 6.20
C CYS A 105 -14.39 -14.71 7.16
N ARG A 106 -14.64 -14.43 8.46
CA ARG A 106 -13.57 -14.26 9.44
C ARG A 106 -12.67 -15.51 9.52
N GLY A 107 -11.36 -15.29 9.43
CA GLY A 107 -10.32 -16.33 9.40
C GLY A 107 -10.02 -16.89 7.99
N VAL A 108 -10.75 -16.47 6.95
CA VAL A 108 -10.44 -16.84 5.55
C VAL A 108 -9.43 -15.85 4.98
N SER A 109 -8.28 -16.35 4.53
CA SER A 109 -7.26 -15.55 3.85
C SER A 109 -7.57 -15.42 2.36
N LEU A 110 -7.28 -14.26 1.79
CA LEU A 110 -7.27 -14.09 0.34
C LEU A 110 -6.08 -14.84 -0.28
N PRO A 111 -6.23 -15.45 -1.46
CA PRO A 111 -5.08 -15.93 -2.21
C PRO A 111 -4.18 -14.76 -2.63
N PRO A 112 -2.85 -14.94 -2.72
CA PRO A 112 -1.96 -13.89 -3.17
C PRO A 112 -2.33 -13.35 -4.54
N VAL A 113 -2.50 -12.04 -4.68
CA VAL A 113 -2.91 -11.42 -5.95
C VAL A 113 -1.92 -11.71 -7.08
N GLN A 114 -0.63 -11.87 -6.75
CA GLN A 114 0.42 -12.26 -7.69
C GLN A 114 0.30 -13.69 -8.23
N GLU A 115 -0.40 -14.60 -7.52
CA GLU A 115 -0.71 -15.94 -8.02
C GLU A 115 -2.06 -16.00 -8.75
N VAL A 116 -2.93 -15.01 -8.53
CA VAL A 116 -4.22 -14.83 -9.22
C VAL A 116 -4.04 -14.12 -10.57
N PHE A 117 -3.21 -13.08 -10.62
CA PHE A 117 -2.89 -12.27 -11.80
C PHE A 117 -1.38 -12.09 -11.96
N PRO A 118 -0.59 -13.15 -12.17
CA PRO A 118 0.86 -13.05 -12.36
C PRO A 118 1.26 -12.17 -13.55
N ASP A 119 0.37 -11.97 -14.51
CA ASP A 119 0.52 -11.05 -15.64
C ASP A 119 0.60 -9.56 -15.27
N LYS A 120 0.27 -9.21 -14.03
CA LYS A 120 0.48 -7.87 -13.46
C LYS A 120 1.87 -7.70 -12.81
N PHE A 121 2.55 -8.81 -12.51
CA PHE A 121 3.80 -8.81 -11.74
C PHE A 121 5.00 -9.31 -12.56
N VAL A 122 4.75 -10.15 -13.55
CA VAL A 122 5.77 -10.82 -14.36
C VAL A 122 5.74 -10.28 -15.80
N PRO A 123 6.90 -9.92 -16.38
CA PRO A 123 6.99 -9.45 -17.75
C PRO A 123 6.47 -10.45 -18.78
N SER A 124 5.88 -9.95 -19.85
CA SER A 124 5.26 -10.74 -20.92
C SER A 124 6.22 -11.74 -21.53
N GLU A 125 7.49 -11.36 -21.72
CA GLU A 125 8.55 -12.22 -22.25
C GLU A 125 8.75 -13.47 -21.39
N THR A 126 8.72 -13.31 -20.05
CA THR A 126 8.84 -14.42 -19.10
C THR A 126 7.64 -15.35 -19.20
N LEU A 127 6.43 -14.80 -19.29
CA LEU A 127 5.21 -15.59 -19.45
C LEU A 127 5.23 -16.38 -20.78
N PHE A 128 5.62 -15.75 -21.89
CA PHE A 128 5.78 -16.44 -23.17
C PHE A 128 6.82 -17.56 -23.09
N LYS A 129 7.95 -17.36 -22.39
CA LYS A 129 8.93 -18.41 -22.12
C LYS A 129 8.30 -19.56 -21.32
N ALA A 130 7.55 -19.28 -20.25
CA ALA A 130 6.85 -20.30 -19.48
C ALA A 130 5.87 -21.13 -20.33
N PHE A 131 5.05 -20.49 -21.17
CA PHE A 131 4.16 -21.20 -22.10
C PHE A 131 4.91 -22.06 -23.12
N LYS A 132 6.13 -21.67 -23.50
CA LYS A 132 6.98 -22.45 -24.41
C LYS A 132 7.58 -23.66 -23.70
N GLU A 133 8.16 -23.49 -22.50
CA GLU A 133 8.77 -24.57 -21.71
C GLU A 133 7.74 -25.64 -21.34
N VAL A 134 6.50 -25.25 -21.04
CA VAL A 134 5.38 -26.17 -20.78
C VAL A 134 5.17 -27.20 -21.89
N ARG A 135 5.47 -26.86 -23.16
CA ARG A 135 5.31 -27.77 -24.31
C ARG A 135 6.51 -28.70 -24.51
N LEU A 136 7.64 -28.42 -23.87
CA LEU A 136 8.90 -29.15 -24.03
C LEU A 136 9.13 -30.19 -22.93
N HIS A 137 8.49 -30.02 -21.78
CA HIS A 137 8.66 -30.87 -20.59
C HIS A 137 7.43 -31.77 -20.33
N PRO A 138 7.62 -32.99 -19.81
CA PRO A 138 6.55 -33.87 -19.33
C PRO A 138 5.54 -33.18 -18.39
N ASP A 139 4.29 -33.64 -18.37
CA ASP A 139 3.18 -32.97 -17.68
C ASP A 139 3.30 -32.94 -16.15
N ASP A 140 4.06 -33.86 -15.55
CA ASP A 140 4.25 -34.00 -14.11
C ASP A 140 5.49 -33.26 -13.56
N GLU A 141 6.36 -32.77 -14.44
CA GLU A 141 7.59 -32.07 -14.06
C GLU A 141 7.31 -30.64 -13.56
N GLU A 142 8.05 -30.20 -12.53
CA GLU A 142 8.07 -28.80 -12.12
C GLU A 142 8.94 -27.98 -13.08
N ILE A 143 8.38 -26.92 -13.65
CA ILE A 143 9.10 -25.99 -14.53
C ILE A 143 9.40 -24.72 -13.75
N ILE A 144 10.66 -24.28 -13.81
CA ILE A 144 11.10 -22.99 -13.26
C ILE A 144 11.67 -22.16 -14.41
N VAL A 145 11.10 -20.97 -14.63
CA VAL A 145 11.57 -20.00 -15.62
C VAL A 145 12.13 -18.78 -14.92
N ASP A 146 13.27 -18.29 -15.37
CA ASP A 146 13.89 -17.08 -14.84
C ASP A 146 13.18 -15.83 -15.36
N ILE A 147 12.93 -14.88 -14.46
CA ILE A 147 12.32 -13.61 -14.82
C ILE A 147 13.24 -12.81 -15.75
N GLU A 148 12.69 -12.33 -16.85
CA GLU A 148 13.37 -11.41 -17.74
C GLU A 148 13.42 -10.02 -17.10
N LYS A 149 14.59 -9.39 -17.14
CA LYS A 149 14.76 -8.01 -16.69
C LYS A 149 14.17 -7.05 -17.72
N THR A 150 13.43 -6.07 -17.24
CA THR A 150 12.69 -5.08 -18.03
C THR A 150 13.36 -3.73 -18.03
N GLY A 151 13.45 -3.08 -19.19
CA GLY A 151 14.01 -1.74 -19.31
C GLY A 151 15.47 -1.69 -19.76
N ASN A 152 15.93 -0.47 -20.03
CA ASN A 152 17.26 -0.20 -20.55
C ASN A 152 18.16 0.25 -19.40
N VAL A 153 19.26 -0.46 -19.15
CA VAL A 153 20.27 -0.09 -18.14
C VAL A 153 20.90 1.29 -18.36
N LYS A 154 20.70 1.91 -19.54
CA LYS A 154 21.09 3.30 -19.80
C LYS A 154 20.16 4.34 -19.18
N ASP A 155 18.95 3.94 -18.77
CA ASP A 155 18.06 4.78 -17.99
C ASP A 155 18.41 4.62 -16.50
N PRO A 156 18.88 5.68 -15.80
CA PRO A 156 19.20 5.61 -14.38
C PRO A 156 18.04 5.11 -13.51
N GLU A 157 16.80 5.33 -13.95
CA GLU A 157 15.60 4.89 -13.24
C GLU A 157 15.49 3.36 -13.19
N TYR A 158 16.16 2.63 -14.08
CA TYR A 158 16.29 1.17 -14.02
C TYR A 158 16.93 0.69 -12.70
N ASN A 159 17.82 1.49 -12.10
CA ASN A 159 18.44 1.14 -10.82
C ASN A 159 17.45 1.02 -9.66
N LEU A 160 16.23 1.57 -9.81
CA LEU A 160 15.15 1.51 -8.82
C LEU A 160 14.11 0.42 -9.16
N ALA A 161 14.30 -0.35 -10.23
CA ALA A 161 13.36 -1.39 -10.64
C ALA A 161 13.16 -2.45 -9.54
N TYR A 162 14.19 -2.78 -8.76
CA TYR A 162 14.06 -3.74 -7.65
C TYR A 162 13.05 -3.30 -6.58
N TYR A 163 12.79 -1.98 -6.45
CA TYR A 163 11.82 -1.43 -5.52
C TYR A 163 10.46 -1.22 -6.21
N ARG A 164 10.46 -0.54 -7.36
CA ARG A 164 9.23 -0.21 -8.11
C ARG A 164 8.49 -1.46 -8.59
N GLU A 165 9.26 -2.47 -8.99
CA GLU A 165 8.75 -3.71 -9.61
C GLU A 165 8.69 -4.88 -8.63
N ASP A 166 8.95 -4.63 -7.34
CA ASP A 166 8.82 -5.64 -6.29
C ASP A 166 7.38 -6.16 -6.21
N ILE A 167 7.26 -7.48 -6.11
CA ILE A 167 5.96 -8.17 -6.08
C ILE A 167 5.21 -7.85 -4.78
N GLY A 168 5.92 -7.83 -3.65
CA GLY A 168 5.36 -7.57 -2.33
C GLY A 168 4.82 -6.15 -2.19
N VAL A 169 5.53 -5.14 -2.67
CA VAL A 169 5.06 -3.74 -2.59
C VAL A 169 3.82 -3.53 -3.44
N ASN A 170 3.80 -4.04 -4.68
CA ASN A 170 2.64 -3.94 -5.56
C ASN A 170 1.43 -4.72 -4.99
N ALA A 171 1.65 -5.88 -4.37
CA ALA A 171 0.60 -6.62 -3.67
C ALA A 171 0.08 -5.88 -2.43
N HIS A 172 0.97 -5.27 -1.65
CA HIS A 172 0.59 -4.44 -0.50
C HIS A 172 -0.33 -3.28 -0.91
N HIS A 173 0.04 -2.54 -1.96
CA HIS A 173 -0.76 -1.42 -2.47
C HIS A 173 -2.15 -1.86 -2.94
N TRP A 174 -2.25 -3.01 -3.62
CA TRP A 174 -3.53 -3.63 -3.95
C TRP A 174 -4.36 -3.94 -2.69
N HIS A 175 -3.77 -4.63 -1.71
CA HIS A 175 -4.48 -5.00 -0.47
C HIS A 175 -4.90 -3.79 0.36
N TRP A 176 -4.09 -2.73 0.41
CA TRP A 176 -4.43 -1.50 1.12
C TRP A 176 -5.73 -0.88 0.59
N HIS A 177 -5.87 -0.76 -0.73
CA HIS A 177 -7.09 -0.26 -1.38
C HIS A 177 -8.28 -1.22 -1.32
N LEU A 178 -8.07 -2.50 -1.01
CA LEU A 178 -9.17 -3.43 -0.68
C LEU A 178 -9.66 -3.27 0.77
N VAL A 179 -8.76 -2.95 1.71
CA VAL A 179 -9.11 -2.69 3.11
C VAL A 179 -9.75 -1.32 3.26
N TYR A 180 -9.31 -0.34 2.48
CA TYR A 180 -9.84 1.03 2.47
C TYR A 180 -10.35 1.44 1.07
N PRO A 181 -11.45 0.84 0.56
CA PRO A 181 -12.02 1.24 -0.72
C PRO A 181 -12.42 2.72 -0.74
N ALA A 182 -12.07 3.45 -1.80
CA ALA A 182 -12.47 4.84 -1.99
C ALA A 182 -14.00 5.00 -1.96
N THR A 183 -14.74 4.01 -2.43
CA THR A 183 -16.20 4.03 -2.50
C THR A 183 -16.92 3.47 -1.28
N TRP A 184 -16.20 3.18 -0.18
CA TRP A 184 -16.79 2.59 1.02
C TRP A 184 -17.95 3.44 1.56
N ARG A 185 -19.11 2.82 1.77
CA ARG A 185 -20.32 3.48 2.30
C ARG A 185 -20.68 2.94 3.68
N PRO A 186 -20.31 3.63 4.77
CA PRO A 186 -20.62 3.19 6.13
C PRO A 186 -22.11 2.98 6.39
N GLU A 187 -22.97 3.76 5.72
CA GLU A 187 -24.42 3.68 5.82
C GLU A 187 -25.02 2.39 5.24
N VAL A 188 -24.38 1.83 4.21
CA VAL A 188 -24.79 0.55 3.56
C VAL A 188 -24.16 -0.63 4.29
N VAL A 189 -22.85 -0.58 4.53
CA VAL A 189 -22.11 -1.71 5.11
C VAL A 189 -22.21 -1.76 6.66
N HIS A 190 -22.80 -0.72 7.26
CA HIS A 190 -22.97 -0.56 8.71
C HIS A 190 -21.66 -0.61 9.51
N ARG A 191 -20.53 -0.22 8.89
CA ARG A 191 -19.22 -0.13 9.54
C ARG A 191 -18.44 1.07 9.04
N ILE A 192 -17.81 1.77 9.97
CA ILE A 192 -16.97 2.93 9.68
C ILE A 192 -15.51 2.48 9.55
N LYS A 193 -14.80 3.07 8.59
CA LYS A 193 -13.34 2.94 8.46
C LYS A 193 -12.69 4.13 9.16
N ASP A 194 -12.25 3.90 10.40
CA ASP A 194 -11.65 4.95 11.23
C ASP A 194 -10.42 5.57 10.54
N ARG A 195 -10.40 6.91 10.50
CA ARG A 195 -9.29 7.72 9.96
C ARG A 195 -8.82 7.31 8.56
N LYS A 196 -9.75 6.88 7.70
CA LYS A 196 -9.44 6.38 6.35
C LYS A 196 -8.70 7.44 5.51
N GLY A 197 -9.14 8.69 5.56
CA GLY A 197 -8.51 9.78 4.83
C GLY A 197 -7.12 10.12 5.37
N GLU A 198 -6.93 10.08 6.68
CA GLU A 198 -5.59 10.28 7.27
C GLU A 198 -4.65 9.14 6.90
N LEU A 199 -5.13 7.90 6.91
CA LEU A 199 -4.34 6.74 6.52
C LEU A 199 -4.01 6.74 5.02
N PHE A 200 -4.93 7.22 4.17
CA PHE A 200 -4.66 7.49 2.76
C PHE A 200 -3.45 8.41 2.61
N PHE A 201 -3.46 9.56 3.29
CA PHE A 201 -2.31 10.47 3.31
C PHE A 201 -1.04 9.75 3.78
N TYR A 202 -1.11 9.08 4.93
CA TYR A 202 0.08 8.55 5.59
C TYR A 202 0.73 7.39 4.81
N MET A 203 -0.07 6.46 4.30
CA MET A 203 0.43 5.33 3.51
C MET A 203 1.16 5.83 2.26
N HIS A 204 0.57 6.74 1.51
CA HIS A 204 1.17 7.27 0.28
C HIS A 204 2.39 8.17 0.56
N GLN A 205 2.37 8.95 1.65
CA GLN A 205 3.54 9.68 2.11
C GLN A 205 4.71 8.75 2.44
N GLN A 206 4.44 7.60 3.10
CA GLN A 206 5.45 6.60 3.43
C GLN A 206 6.01 5.90 2.17
N MET A 207 5.18 5.62 1.16
CA MET A 207 5.68 5.11 -0.14
C MET A 207 6.64 6.11 -0.79
N CYS A 208 6.31 7.41 -0.75
CA CYS A 208 7.20 8.45 -1.27
C CYS A 208 8.51 8.56 -0.47
N ALA A 209 8.45 8.54 0.86
CA ALA A 209 9.65 8.61 1.71
C ALA A 209 10.59 7.40 1.53
N ARG A 210 10.02 6.20 1.42
CA ARG A 210 10.76 4.97 1.12
C ARG A 210 11.41 5.03 -0.26
N TYR A 211 10.66 5.45 -1.29
CA TYR A 211 11.22 5.61 -2.64
C TYR A 211 12.36 6.62 -2.68
N ASP A 212 12.24 7.79 -2.02
CA ASP A 212 13.34 8.75 -1.94
C ASP A 212 14.58 8.18 -1.22
N SER A 213 14.38 7.33 -0.21
CA SER A 213 15.49 6.63 0.45
C SER A 213 16.19 5.66 -0.51
N GLU A 214 15.46 4.99 -1.40
CA GLU A 214 16.06 4.16 -2.47
C GLU A 214 16.75 4.99 -3.55
N ARG A 215 16.20 6.15 -3.92
CA ARG A 215 16.85 7.09 -4.85
C ARG A 215 18.22 7.49 -4.32
N LEU A 216 18.27 7.92 -3.06
CA LEU A 216 19.52 8.29 -2.39
C LEU A 216 20.48 7.10 -2.24
N SER A 217 19.96 5.91 -1.94
CA SER A 217 20.75 4.65 -1.91
C SER A 217 21.42 4.35 -3.25
N ASN A 218 20.80 4.74 -4.37
CA ASN A 218 21.37 4.63 -5.72
C ASN A 218 22.08 5.91 -6.20
N GLY A 219 22.38 6.87 -5.32
CA GLY A 219 23.07 8.12 -5.66
C GLY A 219 22.26 9.11 -6.51
N MET A 220 20.94 8.93 -6.56
CA MET A 220 20.01 9.77 -7.31
C MET A 220 19.43 10.86 -6.40
N ALA A 221 19.15 12.04 -6.96
CA ALA A 221 18.44 13.08 -6.24
C ALA A 221 17.00 12.64 -5.89
N PRO A 222 16.42 13.13 -4.78
CA PRO A 222 15.01 12.93 -4.45
C PRO A 222 14.07 13.29 -5.61
N MET A 223 12.90 12.69 -5.63
CA MET A 223 11.89 12.92 -6.67
C MET A 223 11.39 14.36 -6.67
N VAL A 224 10.94 14.84 -7.84
CA VAL A 224 10.32 16.16 -7.99
C VAL A 224 8.80 16.02 -8.15
N PRO A 225 7.97 16.80 -7.41
CA PRO A 225 6.52 16.74 -7.51
C PRO A 225 6.00 17.15 -8.90
N PHE A 226 4.99 16.44 -9.39
CA PHE A 226 4.29 16.74 -10.65
C PHE A 226 3.20 17.82 -10.45
N HIS A 227 3.62 19.03 -10.06
CA HIS A 227 2.72 20.15 -9.76
C HIS A 227 2.29 20.94 -11.00
N ASN A 228 3.08 20.91 -12.08
CA ASN A 228 2.79 21.57 -13.35
C ASN A 228 2.24 20.55 -14.35
N PHE A 229 0.93 20.59 -14.59
CA PHE A 229 0.24 19.62 -15.46
C PHE A 229 0.57 19.76 -16.95
N HIS A 230 1.28 20.82 -17.34
CA HIS A 230 1.78 21.04 -18.69
C HIS A 230 3.23 20.60 -18.89
N GLU A 231 3.89 20.10 -17.84
CA GLU A 231 5.24 19.55 -17.94
C GLU A 231 5.22 18.19 -18.67
N PRO A 232 6.18 17.91 -19.58
CA PRO A 232 6.34 16.59 -20.16
C PRO A 232 6.73 15.56 -19.10
N MET A 233 6.07 14.40 -19.12
CA MET A 233 6.37 13.26 -18.25
C MET A 233 7.52 12.41 -18.78
N GLU A 234 8.21 11.73 -17.86
CA GLU A 234 9.13 10.65 -18.16
C GLU A 234 8.40 9.50 -18.85
N GLY A 235 9.11 8.82 -19.75
CA GLY A 235 8.58 7.64 -20.41
C GLY A 235 8.75 6.39 -19.55
N TYR A 236 7.82 5.45 -19.66
CA TYR A 236 7.88 4.16 -18.98
C TYR A 236 7.22 3.07 -19.83
N SER A 237 7.84 1.89 -19.88
CA SER A 237 7.27 0.69 -20.49
C SER A 237 7.31 -0.43 -19.46
N SER A 238 6.14 -0.91 -19.05
CA SER A 238 6.01 -1.93 -18.01
C SER A 238 6.39 -3.34 -18.49
N HIS A 239 6.36 -3.57 -19.81
CA HIS A 239 6.48 -4.90 -20.42
C HIS A 239 5.48 -5.92 -19.85
N LEU A 240 4.33 -5.44 -19.39
CA LEU A 240 3.22 -6.28 -18.92
C LEU A 240 2.17 -6.41 -20.02
N SER A 241 1.55 -7.58 -20.11
CA SER A 241 0.42 -7.85 -20.99
C SER A 241 -0.73 -8.41 -20.19
N SER A 242 -1.94 -7.94 -20.46
CA SER A 242 -3.13 -8.44 -19.79
C SER A 242 -3.41 -9.88 -20.20
N GLY A 243 -3.49 -10.79 -19.24
CA GLY A 243 -3.96 -12.17 -19.43
C GLY A 243 -5.45 -12.25 -19.76
N ILE A 244 -6.19 -11.16 -19.61
CA ILE A 244 -7.64 -11.07 -19.88
C ILE A 244 -7.92 -10.89 -21.38
N ASN A 245 -7.22 -9.97 -22.05
CA ASN A 245 -7.45 -9.64 -23.47
C ASN A 245 -6.23 -9.81 -24.38
N GLY A 246 -5.07 -10.17 -23.83
CA GLY A 246 -3.83 -10.39 -24.56
C GLY A 246 -3.12 -9.12 -25.02
N MET A 247 -3.68 -7.93 -24.78
CA MET A 247 -3.06 -6.66 -25.16
C MET A 247 -2.08 -6.18 -24.07
N PRO A 248 -0.97 -5.52 -24.46
CA PRO A 248 -0.05 -4.91 -23.50
C PRO A 248 -0.73 -3.79 -22.71
N TYR A 249 -0.25 -3.49 -21.50
CA TYR A 249 -0.52 -2.18 -20.90
C TYR A 249 0.12 -1.10 -21.78
N ALA A 250 -0.57 0.02 -22.03
CA ALA A 250 0.03 1.08 -22.84
C ALA A 250 1.32 1.58 -22.19
N PHE A 251 2.40 1.60 -22.97
CA PHE A 251 3.63 2.28 -22.58
C PHE A 251 3.47 3.78 -22.80
N ARG A 252 4.19 4.60 -22.04
CA ARG A 252 4.23 6.04 -22.22
C ARG A 252 5.59 6.42 -22.81
N PRO A 253 5.68 6.95 -24.04
CA PRO A 253 6.90 7.56 -24.56
C PRO A 253 7.32 8.77 -23.73
N HIS A 254 8.61 9.06 -23.71
CA HIS A 254 9.11 10.30 -23.10
C HIS A 254 8.52 11.54 -23.81
N GLY A 255 8.21 12.58 -23.04
CA GLY A 255 7.76 13.87 -23.59
C GLY A 255 6.24 14.00 -23.74
N ARG A 256 5.46 13.03 -23.27
CA ARG A 256 3.99 13.13 -23.24
C ARG A 256 3.53 14.11 -22.16
N ILE A 257 2.54 14.93 -22.51
CA ILE A 257 1.90 15.89 -21.60
C ILE A 257 0.46 15.41 -21.38
N LEU A 258 -0.12 15.70 -20.21
CA LEU A 258 -1.52 15.40 -19.94
C LEU A 258 -2.44 16.02 -21.01
N LYS A 259 -3.50 15.31 -21.35
CA LYS A 259 -4.48 15.71 -22.36
C LYS A 259 -5.88 15.46 -21.83
N ASP A 260 -6.83 16.25 -22.33
CA ASP A 260 -8.24 16.09 -21.99
C ASP A 260 -8.76 14.73 -22.44
N MET A 261 -9.55 14.11 -21.57
CA MET A 261 -10.37 12.94 -21.85
C MET A 261 -11.84 13.37 -21.99
N ARG A 262 -12.69 12.47 -22.46
CA ARG A 262 -14.13 12.75 -22.61
C ARG A 262 -14.82 13.12 -21.30
N GLU A 263 -14.38 12.53 -20.19
CA GLU A 263 -15.03 12.66 -18.87
C GLU A 263 -14.38 13.72 -17.97
N VAL A 264 -13.11 14.03 -18.22
CA VAL A 264 -12.33 14.98 -17.41
C VAL A 264 -11.31 15.72 -18.29
N SER A 265 -11.19 17.03 -18.08
CA SER A 265 -10.17 17.87 -18.71
C SER A 265 -9.00 18.13 -17.77
N VAL A 266 -7.84 18.49 -18.32
CA VAL A 266 -6.70 18.96 -17.52
C VAL A 266 -7.10 20.21 -16.71
N GLN A 267 -7.96 21.07 -17.30
CA GLN A 267 -8.52 22.23 -16.63
C GLN A 267 -9.37 21.86 -15.40
N ASP A 268 -10.05 20.71 -15.40
CA ASP A 268 -10.80 20.23 -14.23
C ASP A 268 -9.86 19.85 -13.08
N LEU A 269 -8.73 19.21 -13.39
CA LEU A 269 -7.71 18.90 -12.39
C LEU A 269 -7.12 20.18 -11.77
N GLU A 270 -6.82 21.18 -12.61
CA GLU A 270 -6.32 22.48 -12.13
C GLU A 270 -7.34 23.15 -11.20
N ARG A 271 -8.62 23.20 -11.60
CA ARG A 271 -9.68 23.77 -10.77
C ARG A 271 -9.86 23.03 -9.45
N SER A 272 -9.74 21.70 -9.48
CA SER A 272 -9.78 20.86 -8.28
C SER A 272 -8.62 21.20 -7.34
N ARG A 273 -7.38 21.29 -7.87
CA ARG A 273 -6.19 21.73 -7.11
C ARG A 273 -6.40 23.09 -6.45
N GLU A 274 -6.83 24.11 -7.20
CA GLU A 274 -7.03 25.46 -6.65
C GLU A 274 -8.06 25.46 -5.52
N ARG A 275 -9.20 24.76 -5.69
CA ARG A 275 -10.24 24.67 -4.65
C ARG A 275 -9.76 23.96 -3.38
N LEU A 276 -8.94 22.92 -3.53
CA LEU A 276 -8.34 22.20 -2.40
C LEU A 276 -7.36 23.11 -1.65
N LEU A 277 -6.48 23.81 -2.36
CA LEU A 277 -5.55 24.76 -1.76
C LEU A 277 -6.27 25.94 -1.08
N ASP A 278 -7.34 26.45 -1.69
CA ASP A 278 -8.18 27.50 -1.09
C ASP A 278 -8.79 27.03 0.22
N ALA A 279 -9.37 25.82 0.26
CA ALA A 279 -9.93 25.25 1.50
C ALA A 279 -8.87 25.06 2.59
N ILE A 280 -7.67 24.60 2.22
CA ILE A 280 -6.54 24.47 3.15
C ILE A 280 -6.12 25.84 3.72
N ASN A 281 -5.96 26.85 2.85
CA ASN A 281 -5.51 28.18 3.24
C ASN A 281 -6.55 28.95 4.07
N LEU A 282 -7.83 28.76 3.78
CA LEU A 282 -8.94 29.34 4.55
C LEU A 282 -9.17 28.60 5.88
N GLY A 283 -8.75 27.34 5.97
CA GLY A 283 -8.87 26.50 7.18
C GLY A 283 -10.23 25.85 7.35
N TYR A 284 -11.04 25.74 6.29
CA TYR A 284 -12.34 25.06 6.32
C TYR A 284 -12.74 24.53 4.94
N VAL A 285 -13.61 23.51 4.94
CA VAL A 285 -14.24 22.96 3.73
C VAL A 285 -15.73 23.31 3.69
N VAL A 286 -16.33 23.32 2.50
CA VAL A 286 -17.72 23.74 2.30
C VAL A 286 -18.56 22.58 1.74
N ASP A 287 -19.64 22.24 2.43
CA ASP A 287 -20.61 21.23 1.97
C ASP A 287 -21.51 21.76 0.84
N PRO A 288 -22.36 20.92 0.20
CA PRO A 288 -23.28 21.38 -0.85
C PRO A 288 -24.33 22.41 -0.38
N ASN A 289 -24.58 22.52 0.93
CA ASN A 289 -25.51 23.48 1.53
C ASN A 289 -24.83 24.81 1.90
N GLY A 290 -23.51 24.92 1.73
CA GLY A 290 -22.72 26.09 2.12
C GLY A 290 -22.27 26.09 3.58
N LEU A 291 -22.41 24.98 4.31
CA LEU A 291 -21.92 24.86 5.68
C LEU A 291 -20.40 24.69 5.69
N GLU A 292 -19.73 25.54 6.45
CA GLU A 292 -18.28 25.51 6.64
C GLU A 292 -17.91 24.53 7.76
N THR A 293 -17.07 23.54 7.45
CA THR A 293 -16.50 22.62 8.44
C THR A 293 -15.01 22.94 8.62
N PRO A 294 -14.57 23.35 9.83
CA PRO A 294 -13.17 23.71 10.06
C PRO A 294 -12.24 22.51 9.89
N LEU A 295 -11.07 22.76 9.30
CA LEU A 295 -9.96 21.81 9.25
C LEU A 295 -9.19 21.87 10.57
N ASP A 296 -9.78 21.31 11.63
CA ASP A 296 -9.20 21.31 12.97
C ASP A 296 -8.00 20.34 13.12
N GLU A 297 -7.20 20.48 14.19
CA GLU A 297 -5.99 19.67 14.36
C GLU A 297 -6.24 18.15 14.46
N LEU A 298 -7.47 17.71 14.80
CA LEU A 298 -7.81 16.32 15.07
C LEU A 298 -8.41 15.61 13.84
N HIS A 299 -9.29 16.27 13.11
CA HIS A 299 -10.06 15.71 11.99
C HIS A 299 -9.68 16.31 10.65
N GLY A 300 -9.00 17.46 10.62
CA GLY A 300 -8.73 18.20 9.38
C GLY A 300 -7.96 17.36 8.35
N ILE A 301 -6.98 16.56 8.78
CA ILE A 301 -6.22 15.69 7.87
C ILE A 301 -7.08 14.55 7.28
N ASP A 302 -8.03 14.03 8.05
CA ASP A 302 -8.92 12.95 7.61
C ASP A 302 -9.96 13.47 6.60
N ILE A 303 -10.52 14.65 6.87
CA ILE A 303 -11.41 15.37 5.96
C ILE A 303 -10.67 15.69 4.65
N LEU A 304 -9.43 16.19 4.73
CA LEU A 304 -8.60 16.45 3.55
C LEU A 304 -8.34 15.17 2.75
N GLY A 305 -8.00 14.07 3.42
CA GLY A 305 -7.81 12.78 2.75
C GLY A 305 -9.05 12.34 1.98
N ALA A 306 -10.22 12.49 2.58
CA ALA A 306 -11.49 12.14 1.96
C ALA A 306 -11.83 12.98 0.72
N ILE A 307 -11.49 14.28 0.68
CA ILE A 307 -11.77 15.15 -0.48
C ILE A 307 -10.68 15.09 -1.56
N VAL A 308 -9.42 14.76 -1.20
CA VAL A 308 -8.29 14.69 -2.14
C VAL A 308 -8.30 13.40 -2.96
N GLU A 309 -8.62 12.24 -2.35
CA GLU A 309 -8.62 10.94 -3.02
C GLU A 309 -9.47 10.93 -4.31
N SER A 310 -10.75 11.31 -4.35
CA SER A 310 -11.74 11.52 -3.30
C SER A 310 -12.44 10.21 -2.97
N SER A 311 -12.93 10.10 -1.74
CA SER A 311 -13.75 8.97 -1.29
C SER A 311 -15.24 9.30 -1.23
N ASN A 312 -16.08 8.31 -0.92
CA ASN A 312 -17.50 8.54 -0.62
C ASN A 312 -17.69 9.49 0.58
N ASP A 313 -16.71 9.56 1.49
CA ASP A 313 -16.72 10.45 2.66
C ASP A 313 -16.36 11.91 2.30
N SER A 314 -16.13 12.22 1.02
CA SER A 314 -15.88 13.59 0.58
C SER A 314 -17.06 14.50 0.91
N VAL A 315 -16.82 15.52 1.74
CA VAL A 315 -17.83 16.50 2.18
C VAL A 315 -18.56 17.13 1.00
N ASN A 316 -17.87 17.35 -0.13
CA ASN A 316 -18.46 17.91 -1.34
C ASN A 316 -17.71 17.48 -2.61
N LYS A 317 -17.90 16.23 -3.02
CA LYS A 317 -17.26 15.67 -4.24
C LYS A 317 -17.56 16.49 -5.50
N SER A 318 -18.74 17.11 -5.61
CA SER A 318 -19.10 17.93 -6.77
C SER A 318 -18.29 19.22 -6.90
N TYR A 319 -17.85 19.78 -5.76
CA TYR A 319 -17.06 21.00 -5.71
C TYR A 319 -15.55 20.69 -5.73
N TYR A 320 -15.08 19.79 -4.87
CA TYR A 320 -13.65 19.47 -4.77
C TYR A 320 -13.16 18.53 -5.88
N GLY A 321 -14.05 17.74 -6.49
CA GLY A 321 -13.69 16.75 -7.49
C GLY A 321 -13.05 15.50 -6.88
N SER A 322 -12.23 14.80 -7.68
CA SER A 322 -11.50 13.59 -7.29
C SER A 322 -10.06 13.65 -7.84
N LEU A 323 -9.29 14.63 -7.38
CA LEU A 323 -8.00 15.00 -7.97
C LEU A 323 -7.06 13.81 -8.12
N HIS A 324 -6.78 13.09 -7.04
CA HIS A 324 -5.86 11.96 -7.03
C HIS A 324 -6.26 10.87 -8.04
N ASN A 325 -7.51 10.38 -7.95
CA ASN A 325 -8.00 9.31 -8.83
C ASN A 325 -8.02 9.71 -10.31
N TRP A 326 -8.47 10.93 -10.64
CA TRP A 326 -8.46 11.39 -12.03
C TRP A 326 -7.04 11.61 -12.56
N GLY A 327 -6.07 11.98 -11.71
CA GLY A 327 -4.66 12.01 -12.08
C GLY A 327 -4.16 10.65 -12.56
N HIS A 328 -4.48 9.58 -11.84
CA HIS A 328 -4.20 8.20 -12.27
C HIS A 328 -4.83 7.86 -13.63
N VAL A 329 -6.11 8.18 -13.81
CA VAL A 329 -6.84 7.88 -15.04
C VAL A 329 -6.23 8.62 -16.24
N ILE A 330 -6.03 9.95 -16.16
CA ILE A 330 -5.47 10.72 -17.27
C ILE A 330 -4.03 10.30 -17.59
N MET A 331 -3.20 10.05 -16.57
CA MET A 331 -1.83 9.55 -16.79
C MET A 331 -1.81 8.16 -17.44
N SER A 332 -2.75 7.28 -17.08
CA SER A 332 -2.87 5.95 -17.68
C SER A 332 -3.35 5.98 -19.13
N ALA A 333 -4.14 6.99 -19.52
CA ALA A 333 -4.73 7.10 -20.85
C ALA A 333 -3.98 8.09 -21.77
N VAL A 334 -2.83 8.65 -21.35
CA VAL A 334 -2.17 9.77 -22.05
C VAL A 334 -1.83 9.50 -23.53
N ASP A 335 -1.60 8.24 -23.90
CA ASP A 335 -1.29 7.83 -25.27
C ASP A 335 -2.52 7.65 -26.16
N ASP A 336 -3.70 7.44 -25.57
CA ASP A 336 -5.00 7.30 -26.27
C ASP A 336 -6.15 7.96 -25.48
N PRO A 337 -6.09 9.28 -25.20
CA PRO A 337 -7.00 9.95 -24.28
C PRO A 337 -8.46 10.02 -24.78
N ASP A 338 -8.67 9.83 -26.09
CA ASP A 338 -10.00 9.77 -26.70
C ASP A 338 -10.42 8.36 -27.12
N GLY A 339 -9.60 7.35 -26.82
CA GLY A 339 -9.88 5.94 -27.08
C GLY A 339 -9.92 5.54 -28.56
N ARG A 340 -9.48 6.40 -29.49
CA ARG A 340 -9.55 6.13 -30.94
C ARG A 340 -8.65 4.97 -31.36
N TYR A 341 -7.56 4.73 -30.65
CA TYR A 341 -6.62 3.65 -30.93
C TYR A 341 -7.00 2.35 -30.22
N GLN A 342 -8.01 2.40 -29.34
CA GLN A 342 -8.49 1.27 -28.54
C GLN A 342 -7.36 0.62 -27.75
N LEU A 343 -6.44 1.43 -27.22
CA LEU A 343 -5.35 0.93 -26.39
C LEU A 343 -5.86 0.61 -24.99
N ASN A 344 -5.27 -0.42 -24.38
CA ASN A 344 -5.38 -0.64 -22.94
C ASN A 344 -4.76 0.56 -22.19
N PRO A 345 -5.33 0.99 -21.06
CA PRO A 345 -4.65 1.95 -20.18
C PRO A 345 -3.27 1.47 -19.73
N GLY A 346 -2.41 2.42 -19.36
CA GLY A 346 -1.12 2.14 -18.72
C GLY A 346 -1.27 1.64 -17.27
N VAL A 347 -0.15 1.27 -16.66
CA VAL A 347 -0.10 0.69 -15.31
C VAL A 347 -0.62 1.61 -14.18
N MET A 348 -0.68 2.93 -14.43
CA MET A 348 -1.30 3.87 -13.49
C MET A 348 -2.80 3.63 -13.25
N SER A 349 -3.46 2.80 -14.08
CA SER A 349 -4.88 2.46 -13.92
C SER A 349 -5.19 1.45 -12.82
N ASP A 350 -4.19 0.68 -12.34
CA ASP A 350 -4.36 -0.45 -11.44
C ASP A 350 -3.40 -0.37 -10.24
N THR A 351 -3.93 -0.50 -9.02
CA THR A 351 -3.16 -0.44 -7.77
C THR A 351 -2.13 -1.57 -7.65
N ALA A 352 -2.34 -2.71 -8.31
CA ALA A 352 -1.36 -3.79 -8.36
C ALA A 352 -0.18 -3.53 -9.33
N THR A 353 -0.18 -2.42 -10.07
CA THR A 353 0.88 -2.10 -11.05
C THR A 353 1.38 -0.66 -11.03
N SER A 354 0.64 0.27 -10.42
CA SER A 354 0.93 1.70 -10.52
C SER A 354 2.30 2.09 -9.93
N LEU A 355 2.76 1.41 -8.87
CA LEU A 355 4.06 1.66 -8.23
C LEU A 355 5.26 1.36 -9.12
N ARG A 356 5.04 0.58 -10.19
CA ARG A 356 6.07 0.27 -11.19
C ARG A 356 6.45 1.51 -11.99
N ASP A 357 5.53 2.45 -12.18
CA ASP A 357 5.75 3.65 -12.99
C ASP A 357 6.39 4.78 -12.17
N PRO A 358 7.55 5.34 -12.58
CA PRO A 358 8.16 6.48 -11.90
C PRO A 358 7.24 7.69 -11.72
N ILE A 359 6.25 7.89 -12.61
CA ILE A 359 5.30 9.02 -12.49
C ILE A 359 4.40 8.90 -11.26
N PHE A 360 4.18 7.68 -10.75
CA PHE A 360 3.44 7.45 -9.52
C PHE A 360 3.99 8.30 -8.39
N TYR A 361 5.31 8.27 -8.19
CA TYR A 361 5.97 8.94 -7.09
C TYR A 361 5.92 10.46 -7.24
N ARG A 362 6.09 10.96 -8.47
CA ARG A 362 5.97 12.41 -8.75
C ARG A 362 4.54 12.92 -8.52
N TRP A 363 3.53 12.15 -8.95
CA TRP A 363 2.12 12.46 -8.70
C TRP A 363 1.80 12.47 -7.21
N HIS A 364 2.20 11.42 -6.49
CA HIS A 364 1.96 11.32 -5.06
C HIS A 364 2.76 12.33 -4.24
N ARG A 365 3.95 12.77 -4.68
CA ARG A 365 4.68 13.85 -4.03
C ARG A 365 3.94 15.19 -4.20
N PHE A 366 3.31 15.44 -5.34
CA PHE A 366 2.42 16.59 -5.53
C PHE A 366 1.17 16.51 -4.61
N ILE A 367 0.56 15.32 -4.50
CA ILE A 367 -0.55 15.10 -3.57
C ILE A 367 -0.11 15.32 -2.11
N ASP A 368 1.04 14.76 -1.71
CA ASP A 368 1.64 14.94 -0.39
C ASP A 368 1.95 16.43 -0.13
N ASP A 369 2.46 17.19 -1.10
CA ASP A 369 2.71 18.63 -0.94
C ASP A 369 1.44 19.40 -0.52
N MET A 370 0.25 19.05 -1.04
CA MET A 370 -1.00 19.67 -0.57
C MET A 370 -1.29 19.33 0.90
N PHE A 371 -1.09 18.08 1.31
CA PHE A 371 -1.21 17.71 2.72
C PHE A 371 -0.17 18.43 3.59
N GLN A 372 1.04 18.65 3.07
CA GLN A 372 2.07 19.42 3.74
C GLN A 372 1.66 20.89 3.93
N GLU A 373 0.98 21.52 2.97
CA GLU A 373 0.45 22.89 3.14
C GLU A 373 -0.52 22.97 4.33
N TYR A 374 -1.38 21.97 4.50
CA TYR A 374 -2.21 21.87 5.70
C TYR A 374 -1.37 21.65 6.97
N LYS A 375 -0.40 20.72 6.94
CA LYS A 375 0.45 20.46 8.11
C LYS A 375 1.29 21.67 8.53
N LYS A 376 1.64 22.57 7.60
CA LYS A 376 2.30 23.87 7.88
C LYS A 376 1.39 24.87 8.60
N SER A 377 0.07 24.79 8.45
CA SER A 377 -0.86 25.67 9.16
C SER A 377 -1.00 25.30 10.64
N LEU A 378 -0.65 24.06 11.01
CA LEU A 378 -0.68 23.57 12.38
C LEU A 378 0.49 24.12 13.21
N THR A 379 0.24 24.36 14.50
CA THR A 379 1.29 24.85 15.40
C THR A 379 2.33 23.75 15.62
N PRO A 380 3.65 24.02 15.44
CA PRO A 380 4.70 23.05 15.78
C PRO A 380 4.57 22.51 17.20
N TYR A 381 4.87 21.23 17.38
CA TYR A 381 4.82 20.63 18.72
C TYR A 381 5.85 21.26 19.66
N SER A 382 5.48 21.37 20.93
CA SER A 382 6.38 21.78 22.01
C SER A 382 6.27 20.80 23.18
N SER A 383 5.52 21.14 24.22
CA SER A 383 5.34 20.30 25.40
C SER A 383 4.71 18.92 25.12
N GLN A 384 3.99 18.76 24.00
CA GLN A 384 3.38 17.50 23.55
C GLN A 384 4.42 16.41 23.23
N LEU A 385 5.66 16.80 22.94
CA LEU A 385 6.75 15.88 22.64
C LEU A 385 7.33 15.19 23.90
N GLN A 386 7.10 15.75 25.09
CA GLN A 386 7.75 15.32 26.32
C GLN A 386 7.03 14.13 26.97
N PHE A 387 7.79 13.09 27.32
CA PHE A 387 7.35 12.07 28.27
C PHE A 387 8.11 12.21 29.59
N LYS A 388 7.64 13.12 30.46
CA LYS A 388 8.37 13.54 31.67
C LYS A 388 8.77 12.36 32.56
N GLY A 389 10.06 12.29 32.85
CA GLY A 389 10.68 11.26 33.71
C GLY A 389 11.15 10.02 32.95
N VAL A 390 10.93 9.93 31.64
CA VAL A 390 11.47 8.86 30.79
C VAL A 390 12.63 9.41 29.99
N ILE A 391 13.78 8.74 30.05
CA ILE A 391 15.02 9.16 29.39
C ILE A 391 15.55 8.00 28.56
N VAL A 392 15.71 8.19 27.25
CA VAL A 392 16.37 7.21 26.38
C VAL A 392 17.88 7.42 26.50
N LYS A 393 18.57 6.46 27.13
CA LYS A 393 20.02 6.52 27.39
C LYS A 393 20.84 6.13 26.18
N SER A 394 20.42 5.11 25.45
CA SER A 394 21.08 4.65 24.23
C SER A 394 20.17 3.79 23.37
N VAL A 395 20.46 3.77 22.08
CA VAL A 395 19.85 2.88 21.08
C VAL A 395 20.98 2.30 20.24
N CYS A 396 21.05 0.98 20.14
CA CYS A 396 21.93 0.31 19.18
C CYS A 396 21.18 -0.77 18.41
N VAL A 397 21.67 -1.05 17.20
CA VAL A 397 21.18 -2.14 16.36
C VAL A 397 22.15 -3.31 16.47
N ARG A 398 21.64 -4.46 16.90
CA ARG A 398 22.39 -5.71 16.94
C ARG A 398 22.11 -6.50 15.68
N ALA A 399 23.09 -6.54 14.79
CA ALA A 399 23.16 -7.45 13.67
C ALA A 399 24.47 -8.26 13.76
N LYS A 400 24.98 -8.82 12.66
CA LYS A 400 26.33 -9.45 12.66
C LYS A 400 27.41 -8.48 13.12
N THR A 401 27.33 -7.24 12.65
CA THR A 401 28.18 -6.12 13.09
C THR A 401 27.27 -5.10 13.77
N ALA A 402 27.67 -4.61 14.95
CA ALA A 402 26.87 -3.63 15.67
C ALA A 402 26.68 -2.34 14.83
N ASP A 403 25.45 -1.84 14.80
CA ASP A 403 25.03 -0.63 14.08
C ASP A 403 25.26 -0.66 12.55
N VAL A 404 25.47 -1.85 11.99
CA VAL A 404 25.54 -2.09 10.54
C VAL A 404 24.49 -3.12 10.15
N VAL A 405 23.63 -2.79 9.18
CA VAL A 405 22.65 -3.72 8.60
C VAL A 405 23.07 -4.07 7.18
N GLU A 406 23.26 -5.35 6.91
CA GLU A 406 23.57 -5.86 5.58
C GLU A 406 22.30 -6.12 4.76
N THR A 407 22.27 -5.62 3.52
CA THR A 407 21.24 -5.94 2.53
C THR A 407 21.84 -6.75 1.37
N THR A 408 21.03 -7.58 0.72
CA THR A 408 21.45 -8.38 -0.44
C THR A 408 20.25 -8.69 -1.33
N PHE A 409 20.47 -9.34 -2.48
CA PHE A 409 19.38 -9.88 -3.30
C PHE A 409 19.15 -11.35 -2.99
N ALA A 410 17.88 -11.74 -2.81
CA ALA A 410 17.47 -13.13 -2.67
C ALA A 410 16.64 -13.56 -3.88
N ASN A 411 16.71 -14.85 -4.21
CA ASN A 411 15.84 -15.46 -5.22
C ASN A 411 14.59 -16.01 -4.54
N ALA A 412 13.43 -15.77 -5.14
CA ALA A 412 12.16 -16.35 -4.74
C ALA A 412 11.45 -16.99 -5.95
N LEU A 413 10.44 -17.83 -5.68
CA LEU A 413 9.65 -18.52 -6.71
C LEU A 413 8.19 -18.10 -6.60
N LEU A 414 7.58 -17.70 -7.72
CA LEU A 414 6.15 -17.41 -7.84
C LEU A 414 5.47 -18.55 -8.61
N ASP A 415 4.44 -19.19 -8.04
CA ASP A 415 3.66 -20.24 -8.73
C ASP A 415 2.55 -19.60 -9.60
N ILE A 416 2.69 -19.70 -10.92
CA ILE A 416 1.76 -19.10 -11.88
C ILE A 416 0.70 -20.09 -12.37
N SER A 417 0.71 -21.33 -11.86
CA SER A 417 -0.19 -22.42 -12.27
C SER A 417 -1.65 -22.18 -11.88
N HIS A 418 -1.90 -21.29 -10.91
CA HIS A 418 -3.24 -20.96 -10.43
C HIS A 418 -3.96 -19.94 -11.33
N ALA A 419 -3.22 -19.13 -12.08
CA ALA A 419 -3.78 -18.16 -13.01
C ALA A 419 -4.00 -18.75 -14.41
N PHE A 420 -3.06 -19.56 -14.90
CA PHE A 420 -3.10 -20.12 -16.25
C PHE A 420 -3.31 -21.63 -16.23
N ASN A 421 -4.30 -22.11 -17.00
CA ASN A 421 -4.50 -23.54 -17.18
C ASN A 421 -3.50 -24.07 -18.22
N PHE A 422 -2.34 -24.53 -17.74
CA PHE A 422 -1.30 -25.13 -18.57
C PHE A 422 -1.62 -26.55 -19.05
N GLY A 423 -2.73 -27.17 -18.62
CA GLY A 423 -3.10 -28.53 -19.01
C GLY A 423 -2.20 -29.63 -18.45
N ARG A 424 -1.46 -29.34 -17.38
CA ARG A 424 -0.43 -30.22 -16.77
C ARG A 424 -0.63 -30.31 -15.25
N THR A 425 0.00 -31.31 -14.61
CA THR A 425 -0.08 -31.50 -13.15
C THR A 425 1.10 -30.90 -12.39
N GLY A 426 2.28 -30.87 -13.01
CA GLY A 426 3.49 -30.26 -12.46
C GLY A 426 3.41 -28.73 -12.49
N PRO A 427 3.82 -28.02 -11.42
CA PRO A 427 3.68 -26.58 -11.35
C PRO A 427 4.64 -25.84 -12.28
N VAL A 428 4.21 -24.66 -12.72
CA VAL A 428 5.00 -23.70 -13.48
C VAL A 428 5.29 -22.52 -12.56
N LYS A 429 6.57 -22.28 -12.30
CA LYS A 429 7.04 -21.24 -11.40
C LYS A 429 7.96 -20.25 -12.12
N VAL A 430 7.92 -19.00 -11.66
CA VAL A 430 8.83 -17.95 -12.10
C VAL A 430 9.82 -17.64 -10.99
N ARG A 431 11.12 -17.73 -11.27
CA ARG A 431 12.19 -17.31 -10.36
C ARG A 431 12.47 -15.82 -10.55
N TYR A 432 12.33 -15.05 -9.49
CA TYR A 432 12.59 -13.62 -9.47
C TYR A 432 13.51 -13.25 -8.31
N ASN A 433 14.08 -12.05 -8.39
CA ASN A 433 15.00 -11.54 -7.38
C ASN A 433 14.36 -10.33 -6.70
N HIS A 434 14.51 -10.23 -5.38
CA HIS A 434 14.07 -9.08 -4.61
C HIS A 434 15.19 -8.69 -3.63
N LEU A 435 15.19 -7.41 -3.22
CA LEU A 435 16.05 -6.97 -2.12
C LEU A 435 15.61 -7.68 -0.85
N THR A 436 16.53 -7.97 0.06
CA THR A 436 16.27 -8.44 1.42
C THR A 436 17.36 -7.93 2.36
N HIS A 437 17.20 -8.16 3.66
CA HIS A 437 18.16 -7.73 4.69
C HIS A 437 18.41 -8.84 5.72
N GLU A 438 19.57 -8.78 6.39
CA GLU A 438 19.81 -9.65 7.53
C GLU A 438 18.86 -9.32 8.70
N PRO A 439 18.44 -10.30 9.52
CA PRO A 439 17.68 -10.01 10.72
C PRO A 439 18.52 -9.20 11.71
N PHE A 440 17.88 -8.24 12.37
CA PHE A 440 18.54 -7.41 13.39
C PHE A 440 17.59 -7.14 14.57
N THR A 441 18.16 -6.80 15.72
CA THR A 441 17.42 -6.51 16.96
C THR A 441 17.75 -5.10 17.44
N TYR A 442 16.74 -4.28 17.70
CA TYR A 442 16.91 -3.01 18.41
C TYR A 442 17.17 -3.30 19.89
N LYS A 443 18.21 -2.68 20.45
CA LYS A 443 18.43 -2.62 21.91
C LYS A 443 18.31 -1.17 22.37
N ILE A 444 17.27 -0.88 23.14
CA ILE A 444 16.94 0.46 23.62
C ILE A 444 17.08 0.47 25.15
N VAL A 445 18.00 1.27 25.67
CA VAL A 445 18.17 1.45 27.12
C VAL A 445 17.41 2.69 27.56
N VAL A 446 16.46 2.52 28.47
CA VAL A 446 15.56 3.58 28.93
C VAL A 446 15.57 3.67 30.45
N ASP A 447 15.72 4.88 30.97
CA ASP A 447 15.59 5.17 32.39
C ASP A 447 14.22 5.77 32.68
N ASN A 448 13.43 5.12 33.54
CA ASN A 448 12.24 5.69 34.13
C ASN A 448 12.62 6.27 35.50
N ALA A 449 12.93 7.57 35.53
CA ALA A 449 13.28 8.32 36.73
C ALA A 449 12.09 8.52 37.70
N GLY A 450 10.89 8.05 37.33
CA GLY A 450 9.73 8.03 38.22
C GLY A 450 9.76 6.89 39.24
N THR A 451 8.89 6.96 40.23
CA THR A 451 8.72 5.90 41.25
C THR A 451 7.64 4.87 40.89
N LYS A 452 7.01 5.01 39.73
CA LYS A 452 5.90 4.17 39.26
C LYS A 452 6.24 3.53 37.93
N THR A 453 5.79 2.30 37.75
CA THR A 453 5.74 1.63 36.46
C THR A 453 4.91 2.46 35.47
N ARG A 454 5.41 2.63 34.25
CA ARG A 454 4.73 3.39 33.19
C ARG A 454 4.55 2.54 31.94
N LYS A 455 3.52 2.81 31.16
CA LYS A 455 3.30 2.18 29.85
C LYS A 455 3.75 3.16 28.77
N ALA A 456 4.63 2.71 27.87
CA ALA A 456 5.22 3.55 26.84
C ALA A 456 4.97 2.98 25.44
N THR A 457 4.67 3.84 24.47
CA THR A 457 4.68 3.47 23.05
C THR A 457 6.04 3.88 22.48
N VAL A 458 6.80 2.90 22.02
CA VAL A 458 8.09 3.06 21.33
C VAL A 458 7.78 3.30 19.85
N ARG A 459 8.33 4.37 19.28
CA ARG A 459 8.20 4.75 17.88
C ARG A 459 9.59 4.78 17.26
N ILE A 460 9.80 3.98 16.21
CA ILE A 460 11.10 3.85 15.54
C ILE A 460 10.96 4.33 14.10
N PHE A 461 11.80 5.28 13.71
CA PHE A 461 11.87 5.79 12.35
C PHE A 461 13.31 5.78 11.84
N LEU A 462 13.48 5.79 10.53
CA LEU A 462 14.77 5.85 9.85
C LEU A 462 14.74 6.95 8.79
N GLY A 463 15.80 7.73 8.67
CA GLY A 463 15.95 8.71 7.60
C GLY A 463 17.40 8.81 7.12
N PRO A 464 17.63 9.16 5.85
CA PRO A 464 18.98 9.33 5.31
C PRO A 464 19.68 10.49 6.02
N GLU A 465 20.99 10.34 6.29
CA GLU A 465 21.75 11.42 6.93
C GLU A 465 22.12 12.54 5.94
N HIS A 466 22.41 12.15 4.69
CA HIS A 466 22.93 13.04 3.65
C HIS A 466 22.09 12.97 2.38
N ASP A 467 22.05 14.07 1.63
CA ASP A 467 21.52 14.12 0.27
C ASP A 467 22.49 13.46 -0.75
N ASN A 468 22.09 13.41 -2.02
CA ASN A 468 22.89 12.81 -3.09
C ASN A 468 24.19 13.60 -3.42
N LEU A 469 24.38 14.78 -2.85
CA LEU A 469 25.57 15.62 -3.00
C LEU A 469 26.45 15.61 -1.73
N GLY A 470 26.05 14.88 -0.69
CA GLY A 470 26.78 14.78 0.58
C GLY A 470 26.47 15.90 1.57
N ASN A 471 25.43 16.70 1.37
CA ASN A 471 24.99 17.69 2.36
C ASN A 471 24.13 17.01 3.43
N GLU A 472 24.36 17.35 4.70
CA GLU A 472 23.54 16.89 5.83
C GLU A 472 22.14 17.49 5.74
N PHE A 473 21.11 16.67 5.96
CA PHE A 473 19.73 17.15 6.03
C PHE A 473 19.47 17.89 7.36
N ASP A 474 18.91 19.10 7.29
CA ASP A 474 18.29 19.72 8.43
C ASP A 474 17.04 18.93 8.88
N ILE A 475 16.68 19.04 10.17
CA ILE A 475 15.56 18.28 10.75
C ILE A 475 14.21 18.60 10.09
N GLY A 476 14.04 19.84 9.61
CA GLY A 476 12.84 20.29 8.91
C GLY A 476 12.66 19.60 7.57
N ARG A 477 13.74 19.32 6.83
CA ARG A 477 13.72 18.51 5.60
C ARG A 477 13.66 17.02 5.90
N LEU A 478 14.45 16.56 6.87
CA LEU A 478 14.54 15.15 7.25
C LEU A 478 13.16 14.56 7.58
N ARG A 479 12.26 15.35 8.19
CA ARG A 479 10.89 14.93 8.55
C ARG A 479 10.11 14.27 7.40
N ARG A 480 10.31 14.72 6.14
CA ARG A 480 9.63 14.16 4.96
C ARG A 480 10.23 12.86 4.45
N LEU A 481 11.45 12.55 4.88
CA LEU A 481 12.23 11.36 4.50
C LEU A 481 12.22 10.28 5.59
N MET A 482 11.63 10.57 6.76
CA MET A 482 11.52 9.59 7.85
C MET A 482 10.52 8.48 7.48
N ILE A 483 11.04 7.27 7.33
CA ILE A 483 10.25 6.05 7.15
C ILE A 483 9.96 5.42 8.51
N GLU A 484 8.74 4.97 8.74
CA GLU A 484 8.38 4.24 9.96
C GLU A 484 8.95 2.83 9.89
N LEU A 485 9.68 2.40 10.94
CA LEU A 485 10.21 1.04 11.06
C LEU A 485 9.41 0.19 12.05
N ASP A 486 8.93 0.75 13.16
CA ASP A 486 8.16 0.00 14.15
C ASP A 486 7.40 0.93 15.12
N LYS A 487 6.31 0.42 15.68
CA LYS A 487 5.48 1.05 16.70
C LYS A 487 4.87 -0.01 17.60
N PHE A 488 5.33 -0.06 18.85
CA PHE A 488 4.89 -1.07 19.81
C PHE A 488 4.79 -0.51 21.23
N THR A 489 4.01 -1.19 22.07
CA THR A 489 3.84 -0.79 23.47
C THR A 489 4.69 -1.65 24.40
N THR A 490 5.30 -1.03 25.41
CA THR A 490 6.11 -1.71 26.43
C THR A 490 5.80 -1.16 27.83
N VAL A 491 6.22 -1.89 28.85
CA VAL A 491 6.10 -1.50 30.26
C VAL A 491 7.49 -1.12 30.78
N LEU A 492 7.61 0.06 31.37
CA LEU A 492 8.84 0.59 31.95
C LEU A 492 8.75 0.56 33.47
N GLU A 493 9.54 -0.30 34.11
CA GLU A 493 9.69 -0.31 35.57
C GLU A 493 10.53 0.89 36.05
N PRO A 494 10.39 1.36 37.29
CA PRO A 494 11.27 2.38 37.86
C PRO A 494 12.77 2.02 37.73
N GLY A 495 13.59 2.97 37.28
CA GLY A 495 15.01 2.77 37.02
C GLY A 495 15.31 2.39 35.57
N GLU A 496 16.40 1.66 35.35
CA GLU A 496 16.89 1.30 34.02
C GLU A 496 16.18 0.06 33.46
N ASN A 497 15.71 0.18 32.22
CA ASN A 497 15.04 -0.86 31.45
C ASN A 497 15.83 -1.09 30.17
N VAL A 498 15.92 -2.36 29.74
CA VAL A 498 16.48 -2.73 28.44
C VAL A 498 15.35 -3.34 27.62
N ILE A 499 15.00 -2.68 26.52
CA ILE A 499 13.99 -3.14 25.58
C ILE A 499 14.73 -3.77 24.40
N GLU A 500 14.40 -5.02 24.08
CA GLU A 500 14.88 -5.72 22.90
C GLU A 500 13.69 -5.99 21.96
N ARG A 501 13.85 -5.67 20.68
CA ARG A 501 12.80 -5.79 19.67
C ARG A 501 13.39 -6.26 18.35
N ASP A 502 12.91 -7.39 17.85
CA ASP A 502 13.41 -7.99 16.61
C ASP A 502 12.75 -7.34 15.38
N SER A 503 13.51 -7.21 14.29
CA SER A 503 13.04 -6.62 13.04
C SER A 503 11.82 -7.34 12.46
N ILE A 504 11.74 -8.66 12.65
CA ILE A 504 10.62 -9.50 12.19
C ILE A 504 9.30 -9.21 12.91
N ASP A 505 9.37 -8.57 14.08
CA ASP A 505 8.18 -8.20 14.84
C ASP A 505 7.62 -6.83 14.45
N SER A 506 8.21 -6.16 13.46
CA SER A 506 7.83 -4.81 13.03
C SER A 506 6.33 -4.66 12.79
N SER A 507 5.75 -3.58 13.31
CA SER A 507 4.34 -3.23 13.13
C SER A 507 3.99 -2.66 11.75
N VAL A 508 4.98 -2.50 10.86
CA VAL A 508 4.76 -1.98 9.49
C VAL A 508 4.70 -3.11 8.46
N THR A 509 5.29 -4.27 8.77
CA THR A 509 5.46 -5.37 7.84
C THR A 509 4.44 -6.48 8.05
N ILE A 510 4.19 -7.25 7.00
CA ILE A 510 3.50 -8.54 7.12
C ILE A 510 4.54 -9.65 7.37
N ARG A 511 4.32 -10.48 8.39
CA ARG A 511 5.27 -11.52 8.81
C ARG A 511 5.35 -12.68 7.82
N GLU A 512 4.19 -13.18 7.41
CA GLU A 512 4.09 -14.32 6.49
C GLU A 512 2.91 -14.08 5.52
N GLN A 513 3.14 -14.33 4.23
CA GLN A 513 2.06 -14.41 3.24
C GLN A 513 1.96 -15.85 2.74
N TYR A 514 0.81 -16.48 2.99
CA TYR A 514 0.59 -17.85 2.54
C TYR A 514 0.38 -17.94 1.03
N THR A 515 1.09 -18.86 0.37
CA THR A 515 0.84 -19.17 -1.04
C THR A 515 -0.51 -19.83 -1.24
N TYR A 516 -1.07 -19.78 -2.44
CA TYR A 516 -2.35 -20.44 -2.76
C TYR A 516 -2.32 -21.93 -2.40
N ARG A 517 -1.21 -22.62 -2.68
CA ARG A 517 -1.02 -24.04 -2.30
C ARG A 517 -1.05 -24.24 -0.79
N GLN A 518 -0.38 -23.39 -0.02
CA GLN A 518 -0.41 -23.46 1.45
C GLN A 518 -1.82 -23.22 2.01
N LEU A 519 -2.61 -22.34 1.38
CA LEU A 519 -4.02 -22.13 1.72
C LEU A 519 -4.88 -23.35 1.37
N GLN A 520 -4.64 -24.02 0.24
CA GLN A 520 -5.32 -25.27 -0.12
C GLN A 520 -5.03 -26.40 0.89
N ASP A 521 -3.78 -26.51 1.31
CA ASP A 521 -3.30 -27.47 2.30
C ASP A 521 -3.81 -27.15 3.73
N GLY A 522 -4.39 -25.96 3.93
CA GLY A 522 -4.99 -25.52 5.18
C GLY A 522 -4.00 -24.98 6.22
N ARG A 523 -2.82 -24.50 5.80
CA ARG A 523 -1.78 -23.97 6.71
C ARG A 523 -2.20 -22.71 7.46
N SER A 524 -2.98 -21.83 6.83
CA SER A 524 -3.47 -20.58 7.44
C SER A 524 -4.33 -20.78 8.69
N ASN A 525 -4.91 -21.96 8.88
CA ASN A 525 -5.77 -22.24 10.04
C ASN A 525 -5.00 -22.26 11.37
N ARG A 526 -3.66 -22.25 11.36
CA ARG A 526 -2.84 -22.22 12.58
C ARG A 526 -2.81 -20.82 13.22
N GLU A 527 -2.94 -19.78 12.41
CA GLU A 527 -2.91 -18.38 12.83
C GLU A 527 -4.21 -17.70 12.39
N GLN A 528 -5.33 -18.08 13.05
CA GLN A 528 -6.67 -17.56 12.73
C GLN A 528 -6.80 -16.04 12.92
N THR A 529 -5.79 -15.39 13.49
CA THR A 529 -5.76 -13.96 13.77
C THR A 529 -5.23 -13.13 12.60
N GLU A 530 -4.32 -13.67 11.77
CA GLU A 530 -3.58 -12.90 10.75
C GLU A 530 -3.93 -13.37 9.32
N TYR A 531 -5.03 -12.83 8.77
CA TYR A 531 -5.56 -13.24 7.46
C TYR A 531 -5.88 -12.08 6.51
N CYS A 532 -5.43 -10.86 6.82
CA CYS A 532 -5.80 -9.65 6.08
C CYS A 532 -4.89 -9.32 4.89
N SER A 533 -3.71 -9.94 4.77
CA SER A 533 -2.74 -9.78 3.65
C SER A 533 -2.16 -8.37 3.43
N CYS A 534 -2.70 -7.33 4.07
CA CYS A 534 -2.12 -5.98 4.04
C CYS A 534 -0.94 -5.89 5.02
N GLY A 535 0.22 -5.49 4.50
CA GLY A 535 1.38 -5.03 5.25
C GLY A 535 2.56 -4.80 4.31
N TRP A 536 3.51 -3.95 4.71
CA TRP A 536 4.71 -3.73 3.90
C TRP A 536 5.50 -5.04 3.79
N PRO A 537 6.13 -5.38 2.64
CA PRO A 537 6.95 -6.58 2.56
C PRO A 537 8.14 -6.49 3.53
N ASN A 538 8.33 -7.53 4.34
CA ASN A 538 9.40 -7.57 5.34
C ASN A 538 10.78 -7.35 4.71
N ASP A 539 11.01 -7.91 3.53
CA ASP A 539 12.27 -7.79 2.80
C ASP A 539 12.66 -6.33 2.42
N LEU A 540 11.70 -5.40 2.44
CA LEU A 540 11.90 -3.98 2.19
C LEU A 540 11.65 -3.12 3.43
N LEU A 541 11.80 -3.68 4.64
CA LEU A 541 11.69 -2.92 5.89
C LEU A 541 12.68 -1.74 5.90
N VAL A 542 13.93 -1.98 5.47
CA VAL A 542 15.00 -1.00 5.37
C VAL A 542 15.37 -0.71 3.90
N PRO A 543 15.88 0.48 3.57
CA PRO A 543 16.36 0.78 2.23
C PRO A 543 17.55 -0.06 1.81
N LYS A 544 17.86 -0.11 0.51
CA LYS A 544 19.02 -0.86 0.00
C LYS A 544 20.34 -0.40 0.62
N GLY A 545 20.53 0.90 0.85
CA GLY A 545 21.85 1.46 1.14
C GLY A 545 22.78 1.33 -0.07
N ASN A 546 24.09 1.26 0.16
CA ASN A 546 25.07 1.14 -0.92
C ASN A 546 26.27 0.27 -0.52
N GLU A 547 27.12 -0.08 -1.48
CA GLU A 547 28.29 -0.95 -1.28
C GLU A 547 29.36 -0.31 -0.34
N HIS A 548 29.28 0.99 -0.10
CA HIS A 548 30.21 1.72 0.76
C HIS A 548 29.72 1.85 2.21
N GLY A 549 28.47 1.42 2.49
CA GLY A 549 27.79 1.69 3.74
C GLY A 549 27.17 3.09 3.73
N MET A 550 25.89 3.18 3.43
CA MET A 550 25.14 4.44 3.50
C MET A 550 24.72 4.71 4.94
N LYS A 551 24.97 5.91 5.44
CA LYS A 551 24.58 6.31 6.79
C LYS A 551 23.14 6.78 6.86
N PHE A 552 22.43 6.27 7.86
CA PHE A 552 21.07 6.64 8.20
C PHE A 552 20.99 7.04 9.68
N ARG A 553 20.05 7.92 9.98
CA ARG A 553 19.66 8.30 11.33
C ARG A 553 18.51 7.41 11.79
N LEU A 554 18.78 6.56 12.77
CA LEU A 554 17.77 5.81 13.50
C LEU A 554 17.21 6.67 14.62
N PHE A 555 15.93 7.01 14.55
CA PHE A 555 15.21 7.76 15.55
C PHE A 555 14.36 6.86 16.42
N VAL A 556 14.47 6.99 17.74
CA VAL A 556 13.59 6.34 18.71
C VAL A 556 12.95 7.38 19.60
N MET A 557 11.63 7.32 19.74
CA MET A 557 10.87 8.14 20.68
C MET A 557 9.97 7.26 21.54
N LEU A 558 9.95 7.53 22.85
CA LEU A 558 8.97 6.95 23.76
C LEU A 558 7.89 7.99 24.11
N THR A 559 6.63 7.59 23.94
CA THR A 559 5.44 8.39 24.27
C THR A 559 4.62 7.72 25.36
N ASP A 560 3.81 8.50 26.09
CA ASP A 560 2.91 7.97 27.11
C ASP A 560 1.78 7.16 26.45
N ALA A 561 1.81 5.84 26.63
CA ALA A 561 0.84 4.95 26.00
C ALA A 561 -0.59 5.22 26.48
N VAL A 562 -0.77 5.79 27.68
CA VAL A 562 -2.10 6.14 28.20
C VAL A 562 -2.72 7.31 27.43
N GLN A 563 -1.88 8.26 27.00
CA GLN A 563 -2.34 9.40 26.18
C GLN A 563 -2.62 8.97 24.73
N GLY A 564 -1.83 8.02 24.21
CA GLY A 564 -2.04 7.42 22.90
C GLY A 564 -3.18 6.41 22.84
N GLN A 565 -3.68 5.91 23.98
CA GLN A 565 -4.69 4.85 24.02
C GLN A 565 -6.02 5.34 23.46
N VAL A 566 -6.51 4.63 22.44
CA VAL A 566 -7.88 4.75 21.94
C VAL A 566 -8.82 3.91 22.82
N GLY A 567 -10.07 4.35 22.99
CA GLY A 567 -11.05 3.62 23.78
C GLY A 567 -11.18 2.17 23.30
N ASP A 568 -11.37 1.24 24.25
CA ASP A 568 -11.40 -0.20 23.98
C ASP A 568 -12.69 -0.59 23.24
N HIS A 569 -12.74 -0.31 21.94
CA HIS A 569 -13.79 -0.77 21.04
C HIS A 569 -13.48 -2.19 20.56
N GLY A 570 -13.42 -3.11 21.53
CA GLY A 570 -13.32 -4.55 21.27
C GLY A 570 -12.03 -4.96 20.60
N ALA A 571 -10.87 -4.70 21.24
CA ALA A 571 -9.59 -5.19 20.75
C ALA A 571 -9.61 -6.73 20.62
N THR A 572 -9.76 -7.23 19.39
CA THR A 572 -9.83 -8.68 19.12
C THR A 572 -8.45 -9.29 18.87
N GLY A 573 -7.40 -8.47 18.73
CA GLY A 573 -6.07 -8.93 18.30
C GLY A 573 -6.07 -9.59 16.92
N LEU A 574 -6.99 -9.19 16.03
CA LEU A 574 -7.10 -9.73 14.67
C LEU A 574 -6.45 -8.76 13.68
N CYS A 575 -5.58 -9.27 12.82
CA CYS A 575 -4.86 -8.52 11.79
C CYS A 575 -4.09 -7.33 12.39
N THR A 576 -3.22 -7.61 13.35
CA THR A 576 -2.42 -6.61 14.07
C THR A 576 -0.93 -6.68 13.76
N ASP A 577 -0.52 -7.48 12.77
CA ASP A 577 0.88 -7.52 12.35
C ASP A 577 1.35 -6.19 11.76
N ALA A 578 0.56 -5.61 10.84
CA ALA A 578 0.94 -4.42 10.08
C ALA A 578 0.13 -3.15 10.46
N VAL A 579 -0.21 -2.97 11.74
CA VAL A 579 -1.15 -1.91 12.18
C VAL A 579 -0.72 -0.50 11.76
N SER A 580 0.58 -0.25 11.60
CA SER A 580 1.09 1.07 11.29
C SER A 580 0.55 1.60 9.96
N TYR A 581 0.49 0.74 8.93
CA TYR A 581 0.08 1.11 7.58
C TYR A 581 -1.30 0.55 7.19
N CYS A 582 -1.79 -0.50 7.87
CA CYS A 582 -3.03 -1.19 7.52
C CYS A 582 -4.16 -1.02 8.55
N GLY A 583 -3.88 -0.39 9.69
CA GLY A 583 -4.83 -0.28 10.80
C GLY A 583 -5.14 -1.63 11.44
N ALA A 584 -6.24 -1.70 12.19
CA ALA A 584 -6.71 -2.92 12.84
C ALA A 584 -8.09 -3.31 12.31
N LYS A 585 -8.34 -4.61 12.10
CA LYS A 585 -9.59 -5.07 11.49
C LYS A 585 -10.81 -4.79 12.38
N ASP A 586 -11.81 -4.13 11.81
CA ASP A 586 -13.07 -3.74 12.46
C ASP A 586 -12.87 -2.95 13.79
N GLN A 587 -11.75 -2.25 13.93
CA GLN A 587 -11.38 -1.50 15.12
C GLN A 587 -10.95 -0.06 14.76
N LEU A 588 -10.91 0.81 15.77
CA LEU A 588 -10.29 2.13 15.62
C LEU A 588 -8.77 1.98 15.44
N TYR A 589 -8.13 2.93 14.76
CA TYR A 589 -6.68 2.94 14.62
C TYR A 589 -6.05 3.02 16.02
N PRO A 590 -5.15 2.10 16.43
CA PRO A 590 -4.82 1.86 17.84
C PRO A 590 -3.85 2.91 18.46
N ASP A 591 -3.84 4.13 17.95
CA ASP A 591 -2.99 5.23 18.40
C ASP A 591 -3.64 6.58 18.14
N ARG A 592 -3.91 7.36 19.21
CA ARG A 592 -4.52 8.70 19.11
C ARG A 592 -3.62 9.76 18.49
N TYR A 593 -2.31 9.54 18.46
CA TYR A 593 -1.41 10.51 17.85
C TYR A 593 -1.65 10.59 16.33
N PRO A 594 -1.38 11.75 15.70
CA PRO A 594 -1.38 11.85 14.25
C PRO A 594 -0.43 10.83 13.63
N MET A 595 -0.83 10.24 12.51
CA MET A 595 0.03 9.32 11.79
C MET A 595 1.28 10.05 11.29
N GLY A 596 2.46 9.48 11.54
CA GLY A 596 3.75 10.12 11.31
C GLY A 596 4.26 10.99 12.47
N PHE A 597 3.56 11.08 13.60
CA PHE A 597 4.07 11.76 14.80
C PHE A 597 5.42 11.17 15.24
N PRO A 598 6.46 12.00 15.51
CA PRO A 598 6.44 13.46 15.67
C PRO A 598 6.83 14.28 14.42
N PHE A 599 7.00 13.65 13.26
CA PHE A 599 7.50 14.27 12.03
C PHE A 599 6.42 14.88 11.12
N ASP A 600 5.14 14.79 11.53
CA ASP A 600 4.01 15.25 10.73
C ASP A 600 3.86 16.77 10.70
N ARG A 601 4.34 17.50 11.73
CA ARG A 601 4.33 18.97 11.79
C ARG A 601 5.69 19.57 11.46
N ASP A 602 5.70 20.84 11.07
CA ASP A 602 6.95 21.59 10.86
C ASP A 602 7.79 21.67 12.14
N ILE A 603 9.11 21.51 11.99
CA ILE A 603 10.09 21.58 13.08
C ILE A 603 10.91 22.85 12.90
N LYS A 604 10.86 23.75 13.88
CA LYS A 604 11.51 25.08 13.84
C LYS A 604 12.91 25.14 14.46
N ALA A 605 13.40 24.04 15.02
CA ALA A 605 14.74 23.98 15.62
C ALA A 605 15.82 24.03 14.53
N ASP A 606 16.93 24.72 14.81
CA ASP A 606 18.02 24.86 13.84
C ASP A 606 18.90 23.60 13.78
N SER A 607 18.85 22.77 14.83
CA SER A 607 19.64 21.55 14.93
C SER A 607 18.90 20.42 15.64
N ILE A 608 19.30 19.18 15.36
CA ILE A 608 18.73 17.99 16.02
C ILE A 608 18.92 18.02 17.55
N PRO A 609 20.11 18.33 18.10
CA PRO A 609 20.29 18.38 19.55
C PRO A 609 19.39 19.40 20.27
N GLU A 610 19.06 20.51 19.61
CA GLU A 610 18.15 21.52 20.16
C GLU A 610 16.70 21.01 20.22
N TRP A 611 16.29 20.23 19.22
CA TRP A 611 14.93 19.69 19.16
C TRP A 611 14.70 18.50 20.10
N LEU A 612 15.75 17.73 20.40
CA LEU A 612 15.64 16.49 21.16
C LEU A 612 15.16 16.70 22.61
N HIS A 613 14.11 15.96 22.98
CA HIS A 613 13.69 15.79 24.38
C HIS A 613 14.31 14.52 24.99
N PRO A 614 14.38 14.40 26.33
CA PRO A 614 15.01 13.24 26.98
C PRO A 614 14.41 11.88 26.58
N ASN A 615 13.14 11.83 26.19
CA ASN A 615 12.46 10.62 25.72
C ASN A 615 12.66 10.33 24.21
N MET A 616 13.57 11.05 23.55
CA MET A 616 13.95 10.90 22.14
C MET A 616 15.44 10.64 22.01
N HIS A 617 15.84 9.87 21.01
CA HIS A 617 17.23 9.59 20.72
C HIS A 617 17.45 9.40 19.21
N PHE A 618 18.53 9.96 18.68
CA PHE A 618 19.04 9.64 17.33
C PHE A 618 20.34 8.84 17.46
N SER A 619 20.42 7.71 16.76
CA SER A 619 21.64 6.92 16.57
C SER A 619 22.01 6.88 15.09
N GLU A 620 23.28 6.72 14.78
CA GLU A 620 23.75 6.43 13.43
C GLU A 620 23.66 4.92 13.18
N VAL A 621 23.11 4.52 12.04
CA VAL A 621 23.13 3.14 11.55
C VAL A 621 23.65 3.16 10.12
N THR A 622 24.54 2.25 9.79
CA THR A 622 25.07 2.10 8.42
C THR A 622 24.37 0.95 7.72
N ILE A 623 23.86 1.18 6.50
CA ILE A 623 23.27 0.13 5.67
C ILE A 623 24.22 -0.17 4.51
N THR A 624 24.73 -1.39 4.47
CA THR A 624 25.71 -1.85 3.47
C THR A 624 25.07 -2.90 2.57
N HIS A 625 25.12 -2.66 1.26
CA HIS A 625 24.59 -3.59 0.27
C HIS A 625 25.67 -4.53 -0.27
N HIS A 626 25.37 -5.83 -0.31
CA HIS A 626 26.21 -6.87 -0.90
C HIS A 626 25.53 -7.47 -2.13
N GLN A 627 26.26 -7.53 -3.25
CA GLN A 627 25.78 -8.07 -4.53
C GLN A 627 25.59 -9.59 -4.52
#